data_AF-A0A9N9SID9-F1
#
_entry.id   AF-A0A9N9SID9-F1
#
_cell.length_a   1.000
_cell.length_b   1.000
_cell.length_c   1.000
_cell.angle_alpha   90.00
_cell.angle_beta   90.00
_cell.angle_gamma   90.00
#
_symmetry.space_group_name_H-M   'P 1'
#
loop_
_entity.id
_entity.type
_entity.pdbx_description
1 polymer ?
#
loop_
_entity_poly.entity_id
_entity_poly.type
_entity_poly.pdbx_seq_one_letter_code
_entity_poly.pdbx_strand_id
1 'polypeptide(L)'
;MPEVPVELSIAFEDDAENELSSQLEEVDNRSGGWSSWSEWSPCSRSCDGGVSLQLRTCTSGTCRGEHVRYKICNMQNYSQTAIKVSKTTSQSKKYPTMNTSDENEFLKLKKEIEHLRNALELKEKEECDRIEHYEKEIQILKKDNDDKEKYIKELRRRSKDFEDEACEAEEGFVLETQKHRLTINELNREIRQMRDNTNLLQGINKENESKVKKLEEDIKELTEMRKSMLTSIEVLTKENDLYSDELKKIRNEFHKFKNEALEKQKEREKENNEHGKLTTNLGEEIIPLINTKKSFLKNGSTNMKIMILADQQGRNIDKIFKSKLKNCNTVSILKPGAHFESVVEHIDSLSGDFSENDFVIVVAGINDFKCNRIPNVEKITAKISLCKNTNIVMAAIINGAISADRDYPMLEGLIHIDIFPDAKK
;
A
#
# COMPACT_ATOMS: atom_id res chain seq x y z
N MET A 1 -17.21 8.60 39.27
CA MET A 1 -17.11 7.84 38.00
C MET A 1 -15.99 6.85 38.20
N PRO A 2 -16.26 5.54 38.23
CA PRO A 2 -15.25 4.55 38.54
C PRO A 2 -14.34 4.30 37.34
N GLU A 3 -13.05 4.14 37.64
CA GLU A 3 -11.99 3.70 36.74
C GLU A 3 -12.23 2.25 36.31
N VAL A 4 -12.04 1.96 35.01
CA VAL A 4 -12.07 0.61 34.46
C VAL A 4 -10.64 0.23 34.07
N PRO A 5 -10.08 -0.88 34.56
CA PRO A 5 -8.71 -1.29 34.26
C PRO A 5 -8.59 -1.78 32.81
N VAL A 6 -7.50 -1.39 32.16
CA VAL A 6 -7.05 -1.93 30.87
C VAL A 6 -6.23 -3.18 31.14
N GLU A 7 -6.83 -4.35 30.97
CA GLU A 7 -6.11 -5.60 30.68
C GLU A 7 -7.06 -6.51 29.88
N LEU A 8 -6.83 -6.59 28.58
CA LEU A 8 -7.32 -7.69 27.75
C LEU A 8 -6.11 -8.30 27.05
N SER A 9 -5.51 -9.28 27.71
CA SER A 9 -4.62 -10.25 27.10
C SER A 9 -5.45 -11.17 26.22
N ILE A 10 -5.48 -10.90 24.91
CA ILE A 10 -5.94 -11.89 23.94
C ILE A 10 -4.73 -12.75 23.60
N ALA A 11 -4.66 -13.93 24.21
CA ALA A 11 -3.87 -15.04 23.70
C ALA A 11 -4.52 -15.47 22.37
N PHE A 12 -3.77 -15.41 21.29
CA PHE A 12 -4.17 -16.01 20.03
C PHE A 12 -3.97 -17.52 20.17
N GLU A 13 -5.06 -18.26 20.27
CA GLU A 13 -5.08 -19.71 20.06
C GLU A 13 -4.93 -19.95 18.55
N ASP A 14 -3.70 -20.33 18.16
CA ASP A 14 -3.37 -20.89 16.86
C ASP A 14 -3.99 -22.30 16.75
N ASP A 15 -5.26 -22.43 16.35
CA ASP A 15 -5.84 -23.75 16.00
C ASP A 15 -7.13 -23.68 15.15
N ALA A 16 -7.30 -22.63 14.32
CA ALA A 16 -8.49 -22.45 13.47
C ALA A 16 -8.22 -22.48 11.96
N GLU A 17 -7.06 -22.96 11.50
CA GLU A 17 -6.74 -23.05 10.06
C GLU A 17 -6.68 -24.48 9.50
N ASN A 18 -6.99 -25.51 10.29
CA ASN A 18 -6.99 -26.90 9.80
C ASN A 18 -8.36 -27.59 9.79
N GLU A 19 -9.44 -26.83 10.02
CA GLU A 19 -10.82 -27.35 9.91
C GLU A 19 -11.66 -26.65 8.83
N LEU A 20 -11.05 -25.69 8.09
CA LEU A 20 -11.66 -25.06 6.91
C LEU A 20 -11.11 -25.59 5.57
N SER A 21 -10.03 -26.38 5.61
CA SER A 21 -9.45 -27.02 4.42
C SER A 21 -10.03 -28.41 4.13
N SER A 22 -10.89 -28.95 4.99
CA SER A 22 -11.59 -30.22 4.80
C SER A 22 -13.07 -30.06 4.39
N GLN A 23 -13.56 -28.82 4.24
CA GLN A 23 -14.92 -28.53 3.74
C GLN A 23 -14.95 -27.89 2.33
N LEU A 24 -13.79 -27.77 1.67
CA LEU A 24 -13.68 -27.25 0.29
C LEU A 24 -13.23 -28.30 -0.74
N GLU A 25 -13.31 -29.59 -0.42
CA GLU A 25 -13.14 -30.69 -1.38
C GLU A 25 -14.37 -31.63 -1.47
N GLU A 26 -15.57 -31.18 -1.08
CA GLU A 26 -16.84 -31.90 -1.37
C GLU A 26 -17.97 -30.99 -1.90
N VAL A 27 -17.66 -29.99 -2.74
CA VAL A 27 -18.71 -29.29 -3.52
C VAL A 27 -18.37 -29.27 -5.02
N ASP A 28 -17.79 -30.36 -5.53
CA ASP A 28 -17.80 -30.69 -6.96
C ASP A 28 -18.43 -32.07 -7.23
N ASN A 29 -19.44 -32.45 -6.45
CA ASN A 29 -20.26 -33.63 -6.77
C ASN A 29 -21.71 -33.57 -6.30
N ARG A 30 -22.32 -32.39 -6.32
CA ARG A 30 -23.79 -32.29 -6.38
C ARG A 30 -24.19 -31.36 -7.51
N SER A 31 -23.88 -31.79 -8.73
CA SER A 31 -24.62 -31.37 -9.92
C SER A 31 -26.08 -31.78 -9.72
N GLY A 32 -26.83 -30.91 -9.05
CA GLY A 32 -28.26 -31.05 -8.92
C GLY A 32 -28.86 -31.02 -10.32
N GLY A 33 -29.38 -32.18 -10.72
CA GLY A 33 -29.90 -32.39 -12.05
C GLY A 33 -31.27 -31.75 -12.18
N TRP A 34 -31.48 -31.02 -13.28
CA TRP A 34 -32.84 -30.81 -13.75
C TRP A 34 -33.58 -32.14 -13.84
N SER A 35 -34.85 -32.18 -13.46
CA SER A 35 -35.70 -33.33 -13.78
C SER A 35 -35.71 -33.55 -15.29
N SER A 36 -36.08 -34.76 -15.71
CA SER A 36 -36.48 -34.96 -17.10
C SER A 36 -37.61 -33.99 -17.44
N TRP A 37 -37.63 -33.55 -18.70
CA TRP A 37 -38.72 -32.72 -19.20
C TRP A 37 -40.05 -33.49 -19.13
N SER A 38 -41.12 -32.78 -18.78
CA SER A 38 -42.49 -33.29 -18.86
C SER A 38 -42.84 -33.68 -20.30
N GLU A 39 -43.98 -34.34 -20.52
CA GLU A 39 -44.54 -34.40 -21.85
C GLU A 39 -44.95 -33.00 -22.35
N TRP A 40 -45.06 -32.85 -23.67
CA TRP A 40 -45.56 -31.64 -24.29
C TRP A 40 -47.04 -31.45 -23.95
N SER A 41 -47.42 -30.24 -23.53
CA SER A 41 -48.83 -29.90 -23.33
C SER A 41 -49.60 -30.02 -24.65
N PRO A 42 -50.94 -30.23 -24.60
CA PRO A 42 -51.79 -30.04 -25.76
C PRO A 42 -51.55 -28.67 -26.40
N CYS A 43 -51.67 -28.58 -27.72
CA CYS A 43 -51.53 -27.32 -28.42
C CYS A 43 -52.61 -26.33 -27.93
N SER A 44 -52.23 -25.10 -27.62
CA SER A 44 -53.16 -24.09 -27.11
C SER A 44 -54.32 -23.78 -28.08
N ARG A 45 -54.14 -24.07 -29.37
CA ARG A 45 -55.15 -23.88 -30.42
C ARG A 45 -55.18 -25.10 -31.34
N SER A 46 -56.37 -25.50 -31.77
CA SER A 46 -56.55 -26.60 -32.71
C SER A 46 -56.31 -26.20 -34.19
N CYS A 47 -56.20 -24.90 -34.49
CA CYS A 47 -55.97 -24.36 -35.83
C CYS A 47 -55.26 -23.00 -35.80
N ASP A 48 -54.72 -22.59 -36.95
CA ASP A 48 -54.16 -21.24 -37.20
C ASP A 48 -52.97 -20.85 -36.30
N GLY A 49 -52.19 -21.85 -35.87
CA GLY A 49 -51.01 -21.69 -35.03
C GLY A 49 -51.33 -21.60 -33.54
N GLY A 50 -50.81 -22.55 -32.77
CA GLY A 50 -50.84 -22.58 -31.31
C GLY A 50 -49.45 -22.85 -30.71
N VAL A 51 -49.37 -22.89 -29.38
CA VAL A 51 -48.13 -23.13 -28.63
C VAL A 51 -48.31 -24.33 -27.73
N SER A 52 -47.31 -25.19 -27.68
CA SER A 52 -47.20 -26.32 -26.77
C SER A 52 -46.00 -26.11 -25.84
N LEU A 53 -46.14 -26.47 -24.57
CA LEU A 53 -45.18 -26.20 -23.49
C LEU A 53 -44.59 -27.48 -22.93
N GLN A 54 -43.35 -27.40 -22.46
CA GLN A 54 -42.66 -28.46 -21.74
C GLN A 54 -42.00 -27.86 -20.48
N LEU A 55 -42.12 -28.56 -19.36
CA LEU A 55 -41.69 -28.09 -18.04
C LEU A 55 -40.67 -29.06 -17.44
N ARG A 56 -39.76 -28.56 -16.61
CA ARG A 56 -38.88 -29.38 -15.77
C ARG A 56 -38.67 -28.69 -14.42
N THR A 57 -38.42 -29.48 -13.38
CA THR A 57 -38.23 -28.99 -12.02
C THR A 57 -36.78 -29.20 -11.57
N CYS A 58 -36.25 -28.27 -10.78
CA CYS A 58 -34.93 -28.42 -10.19
C CYS A 58 -35.03 -29.38 -8.99
N THR A 59 -34.34 -30.52 -9.04
CA THR A 59 -34.52 -31.58 -8.02
C THR A 59 -33.52 -31.46 -6.87
N SER A 60 -32.40 -30.75 -7.03
CA SER A 60 -31.48 -30.36 -5.95
C SER A 60 -30.56 -29.22 -6.37
N GLY A 61 -30.01 -28.46 -5.42
CA GLY A 61 -28.98 -27.44 -5.65
C GLY A 61 -29.40 -26.23 -6.51
N THR A 62 -28.43 -25.59 -7.15
CA THR A 62 -28.62 -24.42 -8.03
C THR A 62 -28.62 -24.86 -9.49
N CYS A 63 -29.79 -24.95 -10.12
CA CYS A 63 -29.90 -25.36 -11.51
C CYS A 63 -29.68 -24.19 -12.48
N ARG A 64 -28.67 -24.27 -13.35
CA ARG A 64 -28.44 -23.30 -14.46
C ARG A 64 -29.28 -23.67 -15.69
N GLY A 65 -30.03 -22.71 -16.26
CA GLY A 65 -30.82 -22.84 -17.49
C GLY A 65 -32.33 -22.67 -17.32
N GLU A 66 -33.09 -22.73 -18.42
CA GLU A 66 -34.54 -22.49 -18.42
C GLU A 66 -35.34 -23.67 -17.86
N HIS A 67 -36.40 -23.39 -17.08
CA HIS A 67 -37.31 -24.40 -16.52
C HIS A 67 -38.57 -24.65 -17.40
N VAL A 68 -38.73 -23.86 -18.47
CA VAL A 68 -39.83 -23.94 -19.44
C VAL A 68 -39.27 -23.84 -20.85
N ARG A 69 -39.81 -24.66 -21.78
CA ARG A 69 -39.57 -24.50 -23.22
C ARG A 69 -40.88 -24.59 -23.99
N TYR A 70 -40.92 -23.98 -25.18
CA TYR A 70 -42.11 -23.93 -26.01
C TYR A 70 -41.81 -24.28 -27.47
N LYS A 71 -42.82 -24.78 -28.18
CA LYS A 71 -42.81 -24.98 -29.63
C LYS A 71 -44.14 -24.56 -30.25
N ILE A 72 -44.09 -24.14 -31.51
CA ILE A 72 -45.27 -23.79 -32.30
C ILE A 72 -45.89 -25.08 -32.86
N CYS A 73 -47.22 -25.20 -32.82
CA CYS A 73 -47.99 -26.33 -33.30
C CYS A 73 -49.22 -25.87 -34.12
N ASN A 74 -49.82 -26.78 -34.89
CA ASN A 74 -51.06 -26.54 -35.64
C ASN A 74 -51.04 -25.35 -36.61
N MET A 75 -49.93 -25.18 -37.35
CA MET A 75 -49.71 -24.12 -38.36
C MET A 75 -50.47 -24.31 -39.69
N GLN A 76 -51.59 -25.04 -39.68
CA GLN A 76 -52.37 -25.24 -40.90
C GLN A 76 -53.41 -24.12 -41.03
N ASN A 77 -53.23 -23.28 -42.06
CA ASN A 77 -54.18 -22.24 -42.46
C ASN A 77 -55.47 -22.91 -42.96
N TYR A 78 -56.60 -22.59 -42.32
CA TYR A 78 -57.92 -22.94 -42.84
C TYR A 78 -58.36 -21.85 -43.85
N SER A 79 -57.82 -21.89 -45.06
CA SER A 79 -58.35 -21.08 -46.15
C SER A 79 -59.68 -21.66 -46.62
N GLN A 80 -60.78 -21.07 -46.12
CA GLN A 80 -62.13 -20.98 -46.72
C GLN A 80 -62.53 -22.14 -47.64
N THR A 81 -63.18 -23.17 -47.08
CA THR A 81 -63.99 -24.08 -47.89
C THR A 81 -65.26 -23.32 -48.34
N ALA A 82 -65.18 -22.67 -49.49
CA ALA A 82 -66.35 -22.12 -50.17
C ALA A 82 -67.35 -23.27 -50.45
N ILE A 83 -68.49 -23.25 -49.77
CA ILE A 83 -69.64 -24.09 -50.11
C ILE A 83 -70.11 -23.65 -51.50
N LYS A 84 -69.72 -24.39 -52.54
CA LYS A 84 -70.31 -24.27 -53.87
C LYS A 84 -71.73 -24.84 -53.78
N VAL A 85 -72.73 -23.96 -53.58
CA VAL A 85 -74.12 -24.32 -53.84
C VAL A 85 -74.26 -24.46 -55.35
N SER A 86 -74.30 -25.69 -55.82
CA SER A 86 -74.64 -26.05 -57.19
C SER A 86 -76.02 -25.48 -57.53
N LYS A 87 -76.07 -24.46 -58.38
CA LYS A 87 -77.32 -24.06 -59.04
C LYS A 87 -77.74 -25.20 -59.98
N THR A 88 -78.64 -26.06 -59.53
CA THR A 88 -79.35 -26.98 -60.43
C THR A 88 -80.36 -26.19 -61.25
N THR A 89 -80.11 -26.18 -62.54
CA THR A 89 -80.95 -25.66 -63.63
C THR A 89 -82.38 -26.18 -63.53
N SER A 90 -83.34 -25.25 -63.54
CA SER A 90 -84.77 -25.53 -63.60
C SER A 90 -85.11 -26.31 -64.87
N GLN A 91 -85.62 -27.54 -64.72
CA GLN A 91 -86.43 -28.19 -65.74
C GLN A 91 -87.89 -28.12 -65.30
N SER A 92 -88.72 -27.50 -66.14
CA SER A 92 -90.16 -27.38 -65.98
C SER A 92 -90.83 -28.75 -65.90
N LYS A 93 -91.28 -29.13 -64.70
CA LYS A 93 -92.32 -30.16 -64.54
C LYS A 93 -93.67 -29.44 -64.40
N LYS A 94 -94.63 -29.76 -65.28
CA LYS A 94 -96.04 -29.39 -65.11
C LYS A 94 -96.55 -30.07 -63.84
N TYR A 95 -96.84 -29.29 -62.82
CA TYR A 95 -97.52 -29.76 -61.61
C TYR A 95 -99.05 -29.83 -61.87
N PRO A 96 -99.79 -30.76 -61.26
CA PRO A 96 -101.26 -30.78 -61.33
C PRO A 96 -101.81 -29.50 -60.67
N THR A 97 -102.92 -28.97 -61.18
CA THR A 97 -103.65 -27.87 -60.55
C THR A 97 -104.08 -28.29 -59.13
N MET A 98 -103.59 -27.58 -58.11
CA MET A 98 -103.92 -27.84 -56.71
C MET A 98 -105.37 -27.48 -56.40
N ASN A 99 -106.00 -28.18 -55.45
CA ASN A 99 -107.31 -27.80 -54.95
C ASN A 99 -107.18 -26.53 -54.09
N THR A 100 -108.25 -25.72 -54.02
CA THR A 100 -108.26 -24.41 -53.31
C THR A 100 -107.94 -24.48 -51.81
N SER A 101 -108.01 -25.66 -51.19
CA SER A 101 -107.58 -25.89 -49.80
C SER A 101 -106.05 -25.93 -49.67
N ASP A 102 -105.36 -26.57 -50.62
CA ASP A 102 -103.90 -26.75 -50.61
C ASP A 102 -103.17 -25.45 -50.99
N GLU A 103 -103.77 -24.62 -51.86
CA GLU A 103 -103.23 -23.28 -52.19
C GLU A 103 -103.27 -22.32 -51.00
N ASN A 104 -104.31 -22.41 -50.16
CA ASN A 104 -104.43 -21.60 -48.95
C ASN A 104 -103.42 -22.04 -47.88
N GLU A 105 -103.18 -23.34 -47.71
CA GLU A 105 -102.11 -23.85 -46.84
C GLU A 105 -100.73 -23.46 -47.34
N PHE A 106 -100.45 -23.60 -48.64
CA PHE A 106 -99.19 -23.18 -49.24
C PHE A 106 -98.94 -21.67 -49.07
N LEU A 107 -99.98 -20.83 -49.23
CA LEU A 107 -99.87 -19.39 -48.99
C LEU A 107 -99.63 -19.05 -47.51
N LYS A 108 -100.19 -19.84 -46.59
CA LYS A 108 -99.95 -19.70 -45.14
C LYS A 108 -98.50 -20.06 -44.78
N LEU A 109 -98.01 -21.21 -45.25
CA LEU A 109 -96.61 -21.65 -45.10
C LEU A 109 -95.63 -20.65 -45.71
N LYS A 110 -95.94 -20.09 -46.88
CA LYS A 110 -95.09 -19.07 -47.52
C LYS A 110 -94.97 -17.80 -46.67
N LYS A 111 -96.07 -17.35 -46.05
CA LYS A 111 -96.06 -16.20 -45.12
C LYS A 111 -95.26 -16.50 -43.85
N GLU A 112 -95.37 -17.71 -43.31
CA GLU A 112 -94.65 -18.14 -42.12
C GLU A 112 -93.13 -18.27 -42.36
N ILE A 113 -92.74 -18.82 -43.51
CA ILE A 113 -91.33 -18.87 -43.95
C ILE A 113 -90.76 -17.46 -44.09
N GLU A 114 -91.53 -16.52 -44.67
CA GLU A 114 -91.08 -15.14 -44.85
C GLU A 114 -90.92 -14.43 -43.50
N HIS A 115 -91.84 -14.64 -42.57
CA HIS A 115 -91.73 -14.12 -41.21
C HIS A 115 -90.50 -14.68 -40.47
N LEU A 116 -90.24 -15.99 -40.59
CA LEU A 116 -89.06 -16.63 -40.00
C LEU A 116 -87.75 -16.14 -40.63
N ARG A 117 -87.72 -15.89 -41.94
CA ARG A 117 -86.56 -15.29 -42.62
C ARG A 117 -86.24 -13.90 -42.08
N ASN A 118 -87.26 -13.03 -41.99
CA ASN A 118 -87.07 -11.68 -41.47
C ASN A 118 -86.62 -11.70 -40.00
N ALA A 119 -87.15 -12.62 -39.18
CA ALA A 119 -86.72 -12.79 -37.80
C ALA A 119 -85.28 -13.33 -37.69
N LEU A 120 -84.86 -14.20 -38.61
CA LEU A 120 -83.50 -14.70 -38.68
C LEU A 120 -82.53 -13.60 -39.10
N GLU A 121 -82.85 -12.83 -40.14
CA GLU A 121 -82.05 -11.68 -40.59
C GLU A 121 -81.88 -10.63 -39.48
N LEU A 122 -82.92 -10.36 -38.70
CA LEU A 122 -82.83 -9.46 -37.55
C LEU A 122 -81.86 -10.00 -36.49
N LYS A 123 -81.93 -11.29 -36.17
CA LYS A 123 -81.00 -11.93 -35.21
C LYS A 123 -79.57 -11.95 -35.73
N GLU A 124 -79.37 -12.23 -37.01
CA GLU A 124 -78.04 -12.19 -37.64
C GLU A 124 -77.44 -10.79 -37.56
N LYS A 125 -78.25 -9.75 -37.77
CA LYS A 125 -77.82 -8.35 -37.61
C LYS A 125 -77.46 -8.03 -36.16
N GLU A 126 -78.28 -8.44 -35.19
CA GLU A 126 -77.99 -8.24 -33.77
C GLU A 126 -76.70 -8.95 -33.32
N GLU A 127 -76.40 -10.13 -33.85
CA GLU A 127 -75.12 -10.82 -33.59
C GLU A 127 -73.94 -10.11 -34.26
N CYS A 128 -74.11 -9.60 -35.48
CA CYS A 128 -73.06 -8.81 -36.15
C CYS A 128 -72.70 -7.55 -35.36
N ASP A 129 -73.71 -6.82 -34.86
CA ASP A 129 -73.50 -5.62 -34.04
C ASP A 129 -72.77 -5.97 -32.71
N ARG A 130 -73.09 -7.13 -32.11
CA ARG A 130 -72.37 -7.65 -30.93
C ARG A 130 -70.92 -8.00 -31.23
N ILE A 131 -70.67 -8.69 -32.34
CA ILE A 131 -69.32 -9.07 -32.76
C ILE A 131 -68.48 -7.81 -33.00
N GLU A 132 -69.03 -6.81 -33.70
CA GLU A 132 -68.33 -5.55 -33.95
C GLU A 132 -68.01 -4.80 -32.63
N HIS A 133 -68.93 -4.85 -31.66
CA HIS A 133 -68.68 -4.29 -30.32
C HIS A 133 -67.51 -4.99 -29.62
N TYR A 134 -67.51 -6.32 -29.57
CA TYR A 134 -66.42 -7.08 -28.93
C TYR A 134 -65.08 -6.95 -29.68
N GLU A 135 -65.10 -6.84 -31.00
CA GLU A 135 -63.88 -6.60 -31.78
C GLU A 135 -63.24 -5.25 -31.43
N LYS A 136 -64.05 -4.19 -31.27
CA LYS A 136 -63.58 -2.88 -30.80
C LYS A 136 -63.00 -2.96 -29.40
N GLU A 137 -63.67 -3.67 -28.49
CA GLU A 137 -63.19 -3.86 -27.11
C GLU A 137 -61.86 -4.62 -27.07
N ILE A 138 -61.73 -5.70 -27.85
CA ILE A 138 -60.47 -6.46 -27.99
C ILE A 138 -59.35 -5.58 -28.54
N GLN A 139 -59.63 -4.70 -29.51
CA GLN A 139 -58.61 -3.77 -30.04
C GLN A 139 -58.13 -2.79 -28.97
N ILE A 140 -59.04 -2.24 -28.15
CA ILE A 140 -58.69 -1.35 -27.03
C ILE A 140 -57.82 -2.10 -26.01
N LEU A 141 -58.23 -3.31 -25.62
CA LEU A 141 -57.48 -4.13 -24.66
C LEU A 141 -56.09 -4.52 -25.17
N LYS A 142 -55.95 -4.83 -26.47
CA LYS A 142 -54.65 -5.09 -27.08
C LYS A 142 -53.72 -3.89 -26.97
N LYS A 143 -54.22 -2.69 -27.29
CA LYS A 143 -53.45 -1.46 -27.18
C LYS A 143 -53.01 -1.18 -25.74
N ASP A 144 -53.92 -1.33 -24.77
CA ASP A 144 -53.60 -1.17 -23.34
C ASP A 144 -52.54 -2.19 -22.87
N ASN A 145 -52.62 -3.43 -23.34
CA ASN A 145 -51.63 -4.45 -23.03
C ASN A 145 -50.25 -4.12 -23.63
N ASP A 146 -50.20 -3.64 -24.88
CA ASP A 146 -48.95 -3.21 -25.52
C ASP A 146 -48.29 -2.05 -24.76
N ASP A 147 -49.09 -1.09 -24.28
CA ASP A 147 -48.58 0.05 -23.52
C ASP A 147 -48.11 -0.37 -22.12
N LYS A 148 -48.82 -1.31 -21.47
CA LYS A 148 -48.37 -1.94 -20.22
C LYS A 148 -47.08 -2.73 -20.40
N GLU A 149 -46.92 -3.47 -21.49
CA GLU A 149 -45.67 -4.18 -21.79
C GLU A 149 -44.48 -3.24 -21.98
N LYS A 150 -44.69 -2.09 -22.66
CA LYS A 150 -43.67 -1.04 -22.77
C LYS A 150 -43.31 -0.49 -21.39
N TYR A 151 -44.32 -0.20 -20.56
CA TYR A 151 -44.10 0.29 -19.20
C TYR A 151 -43.34 -0.71 -18.33
N ILE A 152 -43.67 -2.00 -18.40
CA ILE A 152 -42.94 -3.06 -17.70
C ILE A 152 -41.48 -3.14 -18.17
N LYS A 153 -41.22 -3.03 -19.47
CA LYS A 153 -39.85 -3.00 -20.02
C LYS A 153 -39.06 -1.83 -19.47
N GLU A 154 -39.66 -0.64 -19.40
CA GLU A 154 -38.99 0.55 -18.85
C GLU A 154 -38.72 0.41 -17.35
N LEU A 155 -39.67 -0.14 -16.57
CA LEU A 155 -39.45 -0.43 -15.16
C LEU A 155 -38.31 -1.43 -14.93
N ARG A 156 -38.21 -2.48 -15.76
CA ARG A 156 -37.11 -3.45 -15.69
C ARG A 156 -35.77 -2.79 -16.01
N ARG A 157 -35.72 -1.92 -17.03
CA ARG A 157 -34.52 -1.15 -17.38
C ARG A 157 -34.07 -0.30 -16.20
N ARG A 158 -35.01 0.44 -15.58
CA ARG A 158 -34.72 1.28 -14.42
C ARG A 158 -34.28 0.49 -13.19
N SER A 159 -34.88 -0.68 -12.93
CA SER A 159 -34.43 -1.58 -11.86
C SER A 159 -32.98 -2.01 -12.06
N LYS A 160 -32.63 -2.37 -13.31
CA LYS A 160 -31.27 -2.75 -13.66
C LYS A 160 -30.29 -1.58 -13.47
N ASP A 161 -30.64 -0.38 -13.94
CA ASP A 161 -29.79 0.81 -13.76
C ASP A 161 -29.51 1.06 -12.26
N PHE A 162 -30.51 0.87 -11.39
CA PHE A 162 -30.32 0.98 -9.94
C PHE A 162 -29.46 -0.14 -9.34
N GLU A 163 -29.61 -1.38 -9.81
CA GLU A 163 -28.76 -2.50 -9.39
C GLU A 163 -27.30 -2.28 -9.78
N ASP A 164 -27.06 -1.81 -11.01
CA ASP A 164 -25.73 -1.49 -11.52
C ASP A 164 -25.10 -0.33 -10.70
N GLU A 165 -25.85 0.75 -10.43
CA GLU A 165 -25.38 1.88 -9.60
C GLU A 165 -25.07 1.46 -8.15
N ALA A 166 -25.90 0.59 -7.56
CA ALA A 166 -25.65 0.04 -6.24
C ALA A 166 -24.37 -0.83 -6.20
N CYS A 167 -24.16 -1.64 -7.24
CA CYS A 167 -22.98 -2.47 -7.36
C CYS A 167 -21.69 -1.64 -7.47
N GLU A 168 -21.68 -0.59 -8.32
CA GLU A 168 -20.56 0.33 -8.44
C GLU A 168 -20.25 1.07 -7.12
N ALA A 169 -21.30 1.46 -6.38
CA ALA A 169 -21.13 2.09 -5.07
C ALA A 169 -20.50 1.13 -4.05
N GLU A 170 -20.96 -0.11 -3.98
CA GLU A 170 -20.41 -1.15 -3.10
C GLU A 170 -18.94 -1.43 -3.42
N GLU A 171 -18.58 -1.58 -4.69
CA GLU A 171 -17.19 -1.77 -5.13
C GLU A 171 -16.30 -0.60 -4.69
N GLY A 172 -16.79 0.64 -4.85
CA GLY A 172 -16.11 1.85 -4.39
C GLY A 172 -15.83 1.82 -2.87
N PHE A 173 -16.82 1.43 -2.06
CA PHE A 173 -16.64 1.32 -0.61
C PHE A 173 -15.65 0.22 -0.22
N VAL A 174 -15.68 -0.93 -0.90
CA VAL A 174 -14.73 -2.03 -0.64
C VAL A 174 -13.30 -1.57 -0.94
N LEU A 175 -13.06 -0.91 -2.07
CA LEU A 175 -11.75 -0.42 -2.47
C LEU A 175 -11.19 0.61 -1.48
N GLU A 176 -12.01 1.60 -1.08
CA GLU A 176 -11.58 2.63 -0.11
C GLU A 176 -11.31 2.00 1.27
N THR A 177 -12.13 1.03 1.69
CA THR A 177 -11.92 0.29 2.94
C THR A 177 -10.61 -0.50 2.92
N GLN A 178 -10.29 -1.17 1.80
CA GLN A 178 -9.02 -1.88 1.64
C GLN A 178 -7.82 -0.91 1.72
N LYS A 179 -7.92 0.26 1.09
CA LYS A 179 -6.89 1.31 1.14
C LYS A 179 -6.68 1.85 2.55
N HIS A 180 -7.76 2.10 3.29
CA HIS A 180 -7.67 2.47 4.71
C HIS A 180 -7.02 1.37 5.55
N ARG A 181 -7.36 0.10 5.32
CA ARG A 181 -6.75 -1.04 6.02
C ARG A 181 -5.24 -1.11 5.78
N LEU A 182 -4.79 -0.94 4.53
CA LEU A 182 -3.37 -0.91 4.21
C LEU A 182 -2.64 0.25 4.90
N THR A 183 -3.27 1.43 4.94
CA THR A 183 -2.73 2.60 5.63
C THR A 183 -2.58 2.36 7.13
N ILE A 184 -3.61 1.77 7.77
CA ILE A 184 -3.58 1.39 9.18
C ILE A 184 -2.44 0.39 9.45
N ASN A 185 -2.25 -0.59 8.58
CA ASN A 185 -1.18 -1.58 8.74
C ASN A 185 0.21 -0.92 8.67
N GLU A 186 0.42 0.03 7.76
CA GLU A 186 1.68 0.76 7.68
C GLU A 186 1.92 1.63 8.91
N LEU A 187 0.90 2.38 9.36
CA LEU A 187 0.99 3.18 10.59
C LEU A 187 1.30 2.30 11.82
N ASN A 188 0.69 1.12 11.91
CA ASN A 188 0.99 0.16 12.97
C ASN A 188 2.43 -0.39 12.90
N ARG A 189 3.03 -0.46 11.70
CA ARG A 189 4.44 -0.82 11.52
C ARG A 189 5.35 0.31 12.03
N GLU A 190 5.05 1.56 11.66
CA GLU A 190 5.80 2.73 12.12
C GLU A 190 5.73 2.89 13.65
N ILE A 191 4.55 2.70 14.24
CA ILE A 191 4.36 2.75 15.70
C ILE A 191 5.23 1.70 16.40
N ARG A 192 5.34 0.48 15.85
CA ARG A 192 6.21 -0.57 16.40
C ARG A 192 7.68 -0.16 16.34
N GLN A 193 8.16 0.32 15.19
CA GLN A 193 9.54 0.79 15.05
C GLN A 193 9.85 1.95 16.01
N MET A 194 8.93 2.91 16.16
CA MET A 194 9.09 4.02 17.09
C MET A 194 9.16 3.55 18.55
N ARG A 195 8.36 2.54 18.92
CA ARG A 195 8.42 1.94 20.26
C ARG A 195 9.75 1.25 20.51
N ASP A 196 10.26 0.48 19.54
CA ASP A 196 11.55 -0.20 19.66
C ASP A 196 12.72 0.79 19.78
N ASN A 197 12.69 1.84 18.96
CA ASN A 197 13.67 2.93 19.04
C ASN A 197 13.62 3.64 20.40
N THR A 198 12.42 3.87 20.94
CA THR A 198 12.24 4.49 22.26
C THR A 198 12.82 3.61 23.36
N ASN A 199 12.59 2.30 23.30
CA ASN A 199 13.15 1.35 24.27
C ASN A 199 14.68 1.30 24.20
N LEU A 200 15.25 1.32 22.99
CA LEU A 200 16.70 1.37 22.79
C LEU A 200 17.31 2.65 23.39
N LEU A 201 16.69 3.81 23.10
CA LEU A 201 17.13 5.10 23.64
C LEU A 201 17.05 5.13 25.16
N GLN A 202 16.00 4.57 25.77
CA GLN A 202 15.91 4.44 27.23
C GLN A 202 17.04 3.58 27.80
N GLY A 203 17.41 2.48 27.13
CA GLY A 203 18.54 1.63 27.52
C GLY A 203 19.87 2.40 27.52
N ILE A 204 20.15 3.11 26.42
CA ILE A 204 21.36 3.95 26.29
C ILE A 204 21.37 5.05 27.35
N ASN A 205 20.23 5.67 27.63
CA ASN A 205 20.15 6.74 28.64
C ASN A 205 20.47 6.21 30.04
N LYS A 206 19.92 5.05 30.42
CA LYS A 206 20.27 4.38 31.69
C LYS A 206 21.75 4.06 31.80
N GLU A 207 22.36 3.55 30.72
CA GLU A 207 23.80 3.26 30.71
C GLU A 207 24.64 4.53 30.89
N ASN A 208 24.26 5.62 30.23
CA ASN A 208 24.94 6.91 30.37
C ASN A 208 24.75 7.49 31.77
N GLU A 209 23.58 7.38 32.37
CA GLU A 209 23.34 7.77 33.77
C GLU A 209 24.27 7.01 34.73
N SER A 210 24.46 5.71 34.53
CA SER A 210 25.43 4.92 35.33
C SER A 210 26.87 5.39 35.13
N LYS A 211 27.28 5.70 33.89
CA LYS A 211 28.63 6.23 33.60
C LYS A 211 28.85 7.60 34.24
N VAL A 212 27.86 8.48 34.19
CA VAL A 212 27.92 9.81 34.82
C VAL A 212 28.11 9.67 36.33
N LYS A 213 27.33 8.82 36.99
CA LYS A 213 27.49 8.56 38.43
C LYS A 213 28.89 8.08 38.80
N LYS A 214 29.47 7.17 38.00
CA LYS A 214 30.83 6.69 38.24
C LYS A 214 31.88 7.81 38.07
N LEU A 215 31.74 8.63 37.04
CA LEU A 215 32.62 9.78 36.84
C LEU A 215 32.49 10.82 37.97
N GLU A 216 31.28 11.01 38.52
CA GLU A 216 31.05 11.88 39.67
C GLU A 216 31.76 11.34 40.94
N GLU A 217 31.73 10.02 41.16
CA GLU A 217 32.49 9.36 42.23
C GLU A 217 34.01 9.55 42.05
N ASP A 218 34.54 9.27 40.85
CA ASP A 218 35.96 9.45 40.53
C ASP A 218 36.42 10.91 40.76
N ILE A 219 35.60 11.89 40.35
CA ILE A 219 35.87 13.32 40.59
C ILE A 219 35.92 13.64 42.09
N LYS A 220 35.04 13.02 42.90
CA LYS A 220 35.02 13.21 44.35
C LYS A 220 36.30 12.67 44.99
N GLU A 221 36.73 11.47 44.63
CA GLU A 221 37.97 10.87 45.13
C GLU A 221 39.20 11.71 44.77
N LEU A 222 39.31 12.15 43.52
CA LEU A 222 40.39 13.03 43.07
C LEU A 222 40.40 14.37 43.82
N THR A 223 39.21 14.90 44.15
CA THR A 223 39.08 16.14 44.91
C THR A 223 39.55 15.97 46.35
N GLU A 224 39.27 14.84 46.99
CA GLU A 224 39.78 14.52 48.33
C GLU A 224 41.29 14.33 48.32
N MET A 225 41.83 13.61 47.33
CA MET A 225 43.27 13.44 47.15
C MET A 225 43.97 14.78 46.95
N ARG A 226 43.41 15.67 46.11
CA ARG A 226 43.92 17.04 45.93
C ARG A 226 43.98 17.81 47.25
N LYS A 227 42.93 17.73 48.08
CA LYS A 227 42.90 18.40 49.39
C LYS A 227 44.02 17.88 50.29
N SER A 228 44.19 16.55 50.36
CA SER A 228 45.27 15.93 51.13
C SER A 228 46.66 16.38 50.66
N MET A 229 46.91 16.37 49.35
CA MET A 229 48.19 16.83 48.78
C MET A 229 48.46 18.30 49.09
N LEU A 230 47.44 19.17 49.02
CA LEU A 230 47.58 20.58 49.38
C LEU A 230 47.98 20.77 50.84
N THR A 231 47.39 19.99 51.76
CA THR A 231 47.80 20.00 53.18
C THR A 231 49.25 19.55 53.35
N SER A 232 49.67 18.49 52.66
CA SER A 232 51.08 18.05 52.70
C SER A 232 52.05 19.10 52.18
N ILE A 233 51.70 19.78 51.07
CA ILE A 233 52.51 20.88 50.53
C ILE A 233 52.59 22.01 51.55
N GLU A 234 51.48 22.39 52.19
CA GLU A 234 51.47 23.47 53.19
C GLU A 234 52.39 23.17 54.39
N VAL A 235 52.36 21.93 54.90
CA VAL A 235 53.26 21.50 55.99
C VAL A 235 54.71 21.57 55.55
N LEU A 236 55.04 21.00 54.38
CA LEU A 236 56.41 21.02 53.85
C LEU A 236 56.92 22.44 53.57
N THR A 237 56.05 23.35 53.12
CA THR A 237 56.44 24.76 52.95
C THR A 237 56.78 25.42 54.27
N LYS A 238 56.00 25.19 55.34
CA LYS A 238 56.31 25.72 56.68
C LYS A 238 57.62 25.16 57.22
N GLU A 239 57.89 23.88 56.99
CA GLU A 239 59.14 23.24 57.40
C GLU A 239 60.34 23.83 56.65
N ASN A 240 60.22 24.02 55.34
CA ASN A 240 61.24 24.69 54.53
C ASN A 240 61.49 26.14 54.96
N ASP A 241 60.45 26.88 55.34
CA ASP A 241 60.59 28.24 55.85
C ASP A 241 61.36 28.26 57.18
N LEU A 242 61.08 27.32 58.08
CA LEU A 242 61.83 27.14 59.33
C LEU A 242 63.31 26.83 59.07
N TYR A 243 63.61 25.88 58.17
CA TYR A 243 64.99 25.58 57.78
C TYR A 243 65.70 26.79 57.15
N SER A 244 65.00 27.56 56.31
CA SER A 244 65.53 28.79 55.71
C SER A 244 65.89 29.82 56.77
N ASP A 245 65.06 30.00 57.80
CA ASP A 245 65.31 30.92 58.90
C ASP A 245 66.45 30.46 59.82
N GLU A 246 66.56 29.15 60.09
CA GLU A 246 67.73 28.60 60.79
C GLU A 246 69.02 28.82 60.00
N LEU A 247 69.01 28.57 58.69
CA LEU A 247 70.16 28.85 57.82
C LEU A 247 70.53 30.33 57.83
N LYS A 248 69.55 31.26 57.89
CA LYS A 248 69.81 32.70 58.06
C LYS A 248 70.45 33.01 59.40
N LYS A 249 69.99 32.40 60.50
CA LYS A 249 70.59 32.57 61.85
C LYS A 249 72.03 32.10 61.86
N ILE A 250 72.29 30.89 61.38
CA ILE A 250 73.65 30.32 61.27
C ILE A 250 74.53 31.22 60.40
N ARG A 251 74.01 31.70 59.27
CA ARG A 251 74.73 32.64 58.40
C ARG A 251 75.08 33.94 59.12
N ASN A 252 74.14 34.50 59.89
CA ASN A 252 74.36 35.73 60.66
C ASN A 252 75.37 35.52 61.79
N GLU A 253 75.32 34.39 62.50
CA GLU A 253 76.32 34.02 63.50
C GLU A 253 77.69 33.83 62.88
N PHE A 254 77.77 33.17 61.72
CA PHE A 254 79.02 33.03 60.98
C PHE A 254 79.57 34.39 60.55
N HIS A 255 78.71 35.31 60.09
CA HIS A 255 79.13 36.69 59.80
C HIS A 255 79.60 37.43 61.05
N LYS A 256 78.94 37.27 62.20
CA LYS A 256 79.37 37.86 63.48
C LYS A 256 80.73 37.32 63.90
N PHE A 257 80.91 36.00 63.90
CA PHE A 257 82.19 35.35 64.22
C PHE A 257 83.30 35.79 63.26
N LYS A 258 83.00 35.87 61.95
CA LYS A 258 83.92 36.39 60.94
C LYS A 258 84.31 37.84 61.22
N ASN A 259 83.36 38.70 61.59
CA ASN A 259 83.63 40.10 61.91
C ASN A 259 84.40 40.24 63.22
N GLU A 260 84.10 39.46 64.25
CA GLU A 260 84.87 39.41 65.50
C GLU A 260 86.30 38.91 65.26
N ALA A 261 86.49 37.90 64.42
CA ALA A 261 87.81 37.42 64.02
C ALA A 261 88.57 38.51 63.24
N LEU A 262 87.88 39.24 62.35
CA LEU A 262 88.45 40.34 61.58
C LEU A 262 88.80 41.55 62.46
N GLU A 263 87.97 41.90 63.46
CA GLU A 263 88.29 42.95 64.43
C GLU A 263 89.44 42.54 65.35
N LYS A 264 89.50 41.28 65.83
CA LYS A 264 90.69 40.75 66.54
C LYS A 264 91.94 40.71 65.67
N GLN A 265 91.79 40.63 64.35
CA GLN A 265 92.90 40.72 63.41
C GLN A 265 93.31 42.18 63.21
N LYS A 266 92.35 43.11 63.08
CA LYS A 266 92.60 44.56 63.02
C LYS A 266 93.15 45.14 64.32
N GLU A 267 92.79 44.61 65.49
CA GLU A 267 93.37 44.95 66.79
C GLU A 267 94.82 44.45 66.86
N ARG A 268 95.08 43.21 66.40
CA ARG A 268 96.45 42.70 66.21
C ARG A 268 97.26 43.45 65.15
N GLU A 269 96.60 44.05 64.15
CA GLU A 269 97.18 44.94 63.14
C GLU A 269 97.24 46.42 63.61
N LYS A 270 96.57 46.80 64.70
CA LYS A 270 96.74 48.10 65.37
C LYS A 270 97.84 48.05 66.42
N GLU A 271 98.08 46.89 67.03
CA GLU A 271 99.31 46.58 67.76
C GLU A 271 100.51 46.38 66.84
N ASN A 272 100.27 45.98 65.59
CA ASN A 272 101.27 45.93 64.51
C ASN A 272 100.92 46.93 63.40
N ASN A 273 101.03 48.22 63.69
CA ASN A 273 100.90 49.23 62.66
C ASN A 273 102.11 49.16 61.72
N GLU A 274 102.02 48.35 60.65
CA GLU A 274 102.46 48.69 59.29
C GLU A 274 102.06 47.60 58.28
N HIS A 275 101.46 48.05 57.16
CA HIS A 275 101.23 47.35 55.88
C HIS A 275 99.98 46.44 55.69
N GLY A 276 98.91 47.04 55.13
CA GLY A 276 98.56 46.78 53.71
C GLY A 276 97.55 45.68 53.34
N LYS A 277 96.24 46.00 53.44
CA LYS A 277 95.11 45.90 52.46
C LYS A 277 94.95 44.73 51.45
N LEU A 278 93.65 44.39 51.24
CA LEU A 278 92.90 43.87 50.03
C LEU A 278 92.65 42.33 49.96
N THR A 279 91.48 41.76 50.37
CA THR A 279 90.16 41.52 49.68
C THR A 279 90.23 40.71 48.36
N THR A 280 89.40 39.73 47.95
CA THR A 280 88.08 39.14 48.33
C THR A 280 87.73 37.99 47.35
N ASN A 281 87.07 36.92 47.85
CA ASN A 281 85.91 36.12 47.32
C ASN A 281 85.82 35.66 45.83
N LEU A 282 85.67 34.36 45.52
CA LEU A 282 84.49 33.42 45.59
C LEU A 282 83.48 33.56 44.43
N GLY A 283 83.16 32.43 43.76
CA GLY A 283 81.82 32.18 43.18
C GLY A 283 81.77 31.56 41.77
N GLU A 284 81.56 30.24 41.71
CA GLU A 284 81.00 29.49 40.56
C GLU A 284 79.49 29.75 40.41
N GLU A 285 78.89 29.50 39.22
CA GLU A 285 77.63 28.75 39.05
C GLU A 285 77.12 28.64 37.58
N ILE A 286 76.78 27.39 37.20
CA ILE A 286 75.55 26.88 36.51
C ILE A 286 75.34 26.98 34.97
N ILE A 287 75.05 25.80 34.39
CA ILE A 287 74.44 25.51 33.07
C ILE A 287 72.96 25.08 33.28
N PRO A 288 72.00 25.43 32.40
CA PRO A 288 70.73 24.73 32.30
C PRO A 288 70.55 23.93 30.99
N LEU A 289 69.82 22.81 31.11
CA LEU A 289 69.40 21.89 30.06
C LEU A 289 67.88 22.05 29.80
N ILE A 290 67.41 21.51 28.66
CA ILE A 290 66.03 21.06 28.32
C ILE A 290 65.16 22.05 27.49
N ASN A 291 64.77 21.69 26.25
CA ASN A 291 63.46 21.05 25.93
C ASN A 291 63.13 20.98 24.41
N THR A 292 62.56 19.84 23.96
CA THR A 292 61.30 19.67 23.18
C THR A 292 61.30 18.60 22.06
N LYS A 293 60.16 17.89 22.00
CA LYS A 293 59.78 16.71 21.20
C LYS A 293 59.19 17.09 19.82
N LYS A 294 59.31 16.15 18.86
CA LYS A 294 58.33 15.61 17.85
C LYS A 294 57.12 16.51 17.48
N SER A 295 56.65 16.64 16.24
CA SER A 295 56.60 15.76 15.05
C SER A 295 55.90 16.50 13.89
N PHE A 296 56.23 16.21 12.63
CA PHE A 296 55.39 16.51 11.48
C PHE A 296 55.37 15.32 10.51
N LEU A 297 54.19 14.73 10.28
CA LEU A 297 53.88 13.94 9.09
C LEU A 297 52.54 14.44 8.55
N LYS A 298 52.57 15.00 7.33
CA LYS A 298 51.42 15.34 6.50
C LYS A 298 51.09 14.14 5.60
N ASN A 299 49.81 13.92 5.32
CA ASN A 299 49.35 13.38 4.04
C ASN A 299 47.98 14.00 3.70
N GLY A 300 47.83 14.46 2.46
CA GLY A 300 46.61 15.08 1.92
C GLY A 300 45.57 14.03 1.54
N SER A 301 44.30 14.28 1.90
CA SER A 301 43.14 13.43 1.59
C SER A 301 42.27 14.15 0.56
N THR A 302 42.08 13.57 -0.62
CA THR A 302 41.03 13.98 -1.57
C THR A 302 39.67 13.51 -1.06
N ASN A 303 38.63 14.36 -1.09
CA ASN A 303 37.28 14.00 -0.62
C ASN A 303 36.54 13.17 -1.69
N MET A 304 35.96 12.04 -1.30
CA MET A 304 35.12 11.17 -2.14
C MET A 304 33.79 11.85 -2.50
N LYS A 305 33.32 11.80 -3.76
CA LYS A 305 31.98 12.29 -4.15
C LYS A 305 30.96 11.16 -4.13
N ILE A 306 29.77 11.44 -3.59
CA ILE A 306 28.62 10.52 -3.61
C ILE A 306 27.40 11.26 -4.14
N MET A 307 26.84 10.79 -5.26
CA MET A 307 25.59 11.30 -5.81
C MET A 307 24.47 10.32 -5.56
N ILE A 308 23.34 10.79 -5.04
CA ILE A 308 22.15 9.99 -4.78
C ILE A 308 21.05 10.44 -5.73
N LEU A 309 20.61 9.55 -6.62
CA LEU A 309 19.44 9.74 -7.48
C LEU A 309 18.29 8.95 -6.90
N ALA A 310 17.22 9.61 -6.48
CA ALA A 310 16.13 8.89 -5.86
C ALA A 310 14.74 9.45 -6.11
N ASP A 311 13.74 8.60 -5.93
CA ASP A 311 12.36 9.05 -5.73
C ASP A 311 12.15 9.55 -4.28
N GLN A 312 10.89 9.71 -3.86
CA GLN A 312 10.54 10.17 -2.51
C GLN A 312 11.15 9.33 -1.37
N GLN A 313 11.53 8.06 -1.62
CA GLN A 313 12.10 7.15 -0.63
C GLN A 313 13.59 7.40 -0.35
N GLY A 314 14.29 8.13 -1.22
CA GLY A 314 15.69 8.50 -0.97
C GLY A 314 15.89 9.71 -0.07
N ARG A 315 14.82 10.24 0.52
CA ARG A 315 14.88 11.46 1.36
C ARG A 315 15.79 11.22 2.56
N ASN A 316 16.67 12.18 2.85
CA ASN A 316 17.63 12.18 3.96
C ASN A 316 18.74 11.12 3.90
N ILE A 317 18.87 10.33 2.84
CA ILE A 317 19.99 9.38 2.69
C ILE A 317 21.34 10.10 2.69
N ASP A 318 21.42 11.30 2.10
CA ASP A 318 22.60 12.14 2.07
C ASP A 318 23.13 12.52 3.47
N LYS A 319 22.22 12.72 4.44
CA LYS A 319 22.55 13.01 5.84
C LYS A 319 23.14 11.78 6.54
N ILE A 320 22.69 10.58 6.20
CA ILE A 320 23.21 9.32 6.73
C ILE A 320 24.67 9.14 6.29
N PHE A 321 24.97 9.40 5.02
CA PHE A 321 26.34 9.30 4.52
C PHE A 321 27.25 10.39 5.10
N LYS A 322 26.77 11.64 5.22
CA LYS A 322 27.52 12.73 5.87
C LYS A 322 27.85 12.45 7.33
N SER A 323 26.99 11.74 8.07
CA SER A 323 27.24 11.43 9.48
C SER A 323 28.17 10.22 9.68
N LYS A 324 28.17 9.26 8.76
CA LYS A 324 28.94 8.01 8.86
C LYS A 324 30.31 8.05 8.17
N LEU A 325 30.46 8.80 7.09
CA LEU A 325 31.69 8.84 6.29
C LEU A 325 32.46 10.15 6.52
N LYS A 326 33.72 10.03 6.96
CA LYS A 326 34.66 11.17 7.03
C LYS A 326 35.21 11.45 5.63
N ASN A 327 35.37 12.72 5.27
CA ASN A 327 35.95 13.16 3.99
C ASN A 327 35.14 12.77 2.74
N CYS A 328 33.82 12.94 2.77
CA CYS A 328 32.95 12.75 1.60
C CYS A 328 32.13 14.01 1.28
N ASN A 329 31.83 14.23 -0.01
CA ASN A 329 30.91 15.25 -0.50
C ASN A 329 29.68 14.57 -1.08
N THR A 330 28.50 14.79 -0.48
CA THR A 330 27.25 14.14 -0.91
C THR A 330 26.27 15.13 -1.52
N VAL A 331 25.73 14.75 -2.68
CA VAL A 331 24.68 15.46 -3.41
C VAL A 331 23.49 14.52 -3.60
N SER A 332 22.28 14.98 -3.34
CA SER A 332 21.05 14.20 -3.52
C SER A 332 20.10 14.92 -4.47
N ILE A 333 19.63 14.21 -5.48
CA ILE A 333 18.65 14.66 -6.46
C ILE A 333 17.40 13.81 -6.24
N LEU A 334 16.37 14.44 -5.69
CA LEU A 334 15.09 13.81 -5.42
C LEU A 334 14.10 14.17 -6.53
N LYS A 335 13.46 13.15 -7.11
CA LYS A 335 12.40 13.28 -8.12
C LYS A 335 11.10 12.65 -7.56
N PRO A 336 10.31 13.38 -6.75
CA PRO A 336 9.09 12.84 -6.15
C PRO A 336 8.10 12.35 -7.20
N GLY A 337 7.50 11.18 -6.98
CA GLY A 337 6.53 10.57 -7.91
C GLY A 337 7.11 10.04 -9.22
N ALA A 338 8.43 10.18 -9.44
CA ALA A 338 9.07 9.68 -10.65
C ALA A 338 9.14 8.15 -10.67
N HIS A 339 8.97 7.59 -11.86
CA HIS A 339 9.24 6.19 -12.17
C HIS A 339 10.75 5.92 -12.25
N PHE A 340 11.18 4.67 -12.13
CA PHE A 340 12.59 4.26 -12.11
C PHE A 340 13.36 4.83 -13.29
N GLU A 341 12.80 4.71 -14.50
CA GLU A 341 13.42 5.22 -15.72
C GLU A 341 13.63 6.75 -15.69
N SER A 342 12.70 7.48 -15.09
CA SER A 342 12.78 8.93 -14.92
C SER A 342 13.76 9.33 -13.81
N VAL A 343 13.97 8.47 -12.80
CA VAL A 343 14.96 8.72 -11.75
C VAL A 343 16.37 8.71 -12.34
N VAL A 344 16.69 7.67 -13.11
CA VAL A 344 18.01 7.51 -13.78
C VAL A 344 18.17 8.36 -15.05
N GLU A 345 17.19 9.20 -15.36
CA GLU A 345 17.29 10.11 -16.50
C GLU A 345 18.44 11.11 -16.29
N HIS A 346 19.30 11.22 -17.31
CA HIS A 346 20.52 12.04 -17.35
C HIS A 346 21.67 11.61 -16.44
N ILE A 347 21.65 10.37 -15.91
CA ILE A 347 22.70 9.82 -15.05
C ILE A 347 24.10 9.92 -15.69
N ASP A 348 24.19 9.78 -17.00
CA ASP A 348 25.39 9.92 -17.82
C ASP A 348 25.98 11.34 -17.76
N SER A 349 25.14 12.36 -17.94
CA SER A 349 25.57 13.76 -17.88
C SER A 349 25.94 14.21 -16.46
N LEU A 350 25.23 13.68 -15.45
CA LEU A 350 25.42 14.03 -14.04
C LEU A 350 26.64 13.36 -13.42
N SER A 351 27.10 12.24 -13.98
CA SER A 351 28.28 11.51 -13.53
C SER A 351 29.51 11.71 -14.42
N GLY A 352 29.46 12.62 -15.38
CA GLY A 352 30.52 12.81 -16.38
C GLY A 352 31.89 13.21 -15.80
N ASP A 353 31.94 13.82 -14.62
CA ASP A 353 33.17 14.21 -13.91
C ASP A 353 33.55 13.26 -12.75
N PHE A 354 32.90 12.10 -12.66
CA PHE A 354 33.12 11.12 -11.59
C PHE A 354 34.26 10.17 -11.96
N SER A 355 35.04 9.82 -10.95
CA SER A 355 36.14 8.86 -11.02
C SER A 355 35.79 7.53 -10.34
N GLU A 356 36.66 6.53 -10.47
CA GLU A 356 36.47 5.20 -9.87
C GLU A 356 36.41 5.24 -8.34
N ASN A 357 36.80 6.36 -7.71
CA ASN A 357 36.66 6.58 -6.28
C ASN A 357 35.33 7.26 -5.89
N ASP A 358 34.51 7.64 -6.86
CA ASP A 358 33.23 8.31 -6.67
C ASP A 358 32.07 7.33 -6.89
N PHE A 359 30.92 7.62 -6.27
CA PHE A 359 29.78 6.70 -6.22
C PHE A 359 28.49 7.36 -6.67
N VAL A 360 27.69 6.64 -7.45
CA VAL A 360 26.30 6.98 -7.77
C VAL A 360 25.37 5.95 -7.14
N ILE A 361 24.46 6.39 -6.29
CA ILE A 361 23.49 5.56 -5.59
C ILE A 361 22.11 5.85 -6.18
N VAL A 362 21.46 4.84 -6.74
CA VAL A 362 20.12 4.95 -7.33
C VAL A 362 19.10 4.27 -6.41
N VAL A 363 18.11 5.02 -5.92
CA VAL A 363 17.02 4.51 -5.07
C VAL A 363 15.67 4.80 -5.71
N ALA A 364 15.08 3.81 -6.37
CA ALA A 364 13.85 4.02 -7.14
C ALA A 364 13.03 2.72 -7.31
N GLY A 365 11.84 2.84 -7.90
CA GLY A 365 11.03 1.70 -8.35
C GLY A 365 9.67 1.59 -7.67
N ILE A 366 9.45 2.25 -6.53
CA ILE A 366 8.19 2.09 -5.79
C ILE A 366 6.98 2.66 -6.56
N ASN A 367 7.19 3.69 -7.38
CA ASN A 367 6.14 4.31 -8.18
C ASN A 367 5.81 3.50 -9.44
N ASP A 368 6.69 2.61 -9.89
CA ASP A 368 6.43 1.69 -11.00
C ASP A 368 5.45 0.58 -10.55
N PHE A 369 5.66 0.03 -9.36
CA PHE A 369 4.79 -1.03 -8.79
C PHE A 369 3.40 -0.53 -8.37
N LYS A 370 3.23 0.76 -8.03
CA LYS A 370 1.91 1.33 -7.69
C LYS A 370 0.91 1.35 -8.85
N CYS A 371 1.37 1.20 -10.09
CA CYS A 371 0.53 1.27 -11.30
C CYS A 371 0.52 -0.04 -12.11
N ASN A 372 0.87 -1.19 -11.52
CA ASN A 372 1.07 -2.46 -12.25
C ASN A 372 2.04 -2.35 -13.45
N ARG A 373 2.98 -1.41 -13.41
CA ARG A 373 3.95 -1.20 -14.47
C ARG A 373 5.26 -1.89 -14.10
N ILE A 374 5.71 -2.80 -14.94
CA ILE A 374 7.01 -3.46 -14.77
C ILE A 374 8.08 -2.48 -15.30
N PRO A 375 9.13 -2.14 -14.50
CA PRO A 375 10.24 -1.34 -14.98
C PRO A 375 10.91 -2.00 -16.18
N ASN A 376 11.17 -1.26 -17.25
CA ASN A 376 11.89 -1.80 -18.41
C ASN A 376 13.38 -1.90 -18.07
N VAL A 377 13.79 -3.08 -17.59
CA VAL A 377 15.15 -3.35 -17.12
C VAL A 377 16.18 -3.11 -18.23
N GLU A 378 15.92 -3.49 -19.48
CA GLU A 378 16.85 -3.29 -20.59
C GLU A 378 17.19 -1.81 -20.83
N LYS A 379 16.18 -0.93 -20.80
CA LYS A 379 16.38 0.52 -20.94
C LYS A 379 17.14 1.12 -19.77
N ILE A 380 16.89 0.63 -18.56
CA ILE A 380 17.57 1.07 -17.34
C ILE A 380 19.04 0.66 -17.39
N THR A 381 19.32 -0.61 -17.67
CA THR A 381 20.68 -1.15 -17.80
C THR A 381 21.46 -0.45 -18.91
N ALA A 382 20.82 -0.13 -20.04
CA ALA A 382 21.45 0.65 -21.11
C ALA A 382 21.91 2.04 -20.64
N LYS A 383 21.10 2.77 -19.87
CA LYS A 383 21.45 4.10 -19.33
C LYS A 383 22.58 4.01 -18.29
N ILE A 384 22.55 2.98 -17.43
CA ILE A 384 23.56 2.74 -16.40
C ILE A 384 24.92 2.37 -17.02
N SER A 385 24.91 1.60 -18.11
CA SER A 385 26.12 1.18 -18.81
C SER A 385 26.94 2.34 -19.42
N LEU A 386 26.36 3.54 -19.51
CA LEU A 386 27.04 4.75 -19.98
C LEU A 386 27.96 5.36 -18.92
N CYS A 387 27.77 5.03 -17.64
CA CYS A 387 28.50 5.58 -16.50
C CYS A 387 29.75 4.73 -16.18
N LYS A 388 30.71 4.69 -17.09
CA LYS A 388 31.86 3.75 -17.04
C LYS A 388 32.94 4.09 -16.01
N ASN A 389 32.97 5.31 -15.51
CA ASN A 389 34.08 5.82 -14.71
C ASN A 389 33.74 5.90 -13.22
N THR A 390 32.61 5.34 -12.75
CA THR A 390 32.14 5.51 -11.37
C THR A 390 31.44 4.24 -10.88
N ASN A 391 31.42 4.01 -9.57
CA ASN A 391 30.72 2.87 -9.00
C ASN A 391 29.23 3.16 -8.87
N ILE A 392 28.39 2.25 -9.34
CA ILE A 392 26.93 2.41 -9.28
C ILE A 392 26.35 1.38 -8.33
N VAL A 393 25.56 1.87 -7.37
CA VAL A 393 24.82 1.06 -6.41
C VAL A 393 23.33 1.24 -6.68
N MET A 394 22.66 0.17 -7.11
CA MET A 394 21.20 0.18 -7.26
C MET A 394 20.52 -0.33 -5.99
N ALA A 395 19.43 0.32 -5.60
CA ALA A 395 18.53 -0.16 -4.57
C ALA A 395 17.08 0.02 -5.05
N ALA A 396 16.46 -1.07 -5.50
CA ALA A 396 15.03 -1.11 -5.79
C ALA A 396 14.25 -1.40 -4.51
N ILE A 397 13.26 -0.57 -4.18
CA ILE A 397 12.37 -0.78 -3.02
C ILE A 397 11.07 -1.41 -3.53
N ILE A 398 10.95 -2.73 -3.38
CA ILE A 398 9.74 -3.49 -3.68
C ILE A 398 8.93 -3.61 -2.38
N ASN A 399 7.68 -3.15 -2.37
CA ASN A 399 6.74 -3.48 -1.29
C ASN A 399 6.11 -4.84 -1.63
N GLY A 400 6.35 -5.85 -0.80
CA GLY A 400 5.93 -7.23 -1.04
C GLY A 400 4.41 -7.39 -1.06
N ALA A 401 3.88 -7.72 -2.23
CA ALA A 401 2.71 -8.55 -2.44
C ALA A 401 2.81 -9.13 -3.86
N ILE A 402 3.38 -10.32 -4.01
CA ILE A 402 3.31 -11.11 -5.24
C ILE A 402 2.43 -12.32 -4.91
N SER A 403 1.20 -12.32 -5.44
CA SER A 403 0.34 -13.51 -5.42
C SER A 403 0.91 -14.56 -6.39
N ALA A 404 0.86 -15.81 -5.97
CA ALA A 404 1.22 -16.96 -6.79
C ALA A 404 0.27 -17.08 -8.00
N ASP A 405 0.78 -16.82 -9.20
CA ASP A 405 0.32 -17.52 -10.39
C ASP A 405 1.49 -17.73 -11.37
N ARG A 406 1.52 -18.89 -12.01
CA ARG A 406 2.71 -19.47 -12.67
C ARG A 406 2.91 -18.86 -14.06
N ASP A 407 4.08 -18.25 -14.27
CA ASP A 407 4.96 -18.41 -15.46
C ASP A 407 6.14 -17.40 -15.38
N TYR A 408 7.15 -17.72 -14.54
CA TYR A 408 8.50 -17.12 -14.41
C TYR A 408 8.68 -15.61 -14.04
N PRO A 409 9.70 -15.25 -13.23
CA PRO A 409 10.22 -15.88 -12.02
C PRO A 409 10.17 -14.94 -10.79
N MET A 410 10.44 -15.55 -9.65
CA MET A 410 10.41 -14.99 -8.30
C MET A 410 11.16 -13.66 -8.14
N LEU A 411 10.47 -12.69 -7.55
CA LEU A 411 11.10 -11.63 -6.76
C LEU A 411 10.68 -11.86 -5.30
N GLU A 412 11.33 -12.83 -4.66
CA GLU A 412 11.40 -12.84 -3.20
C GLU A 412 11.91 -11.47 -2.74
N GLY A 413 11.32 -10.95 -1.66
CA GLY A 413 11.64 -9.64 -1.13
C GLY A 413 13.14 -9.48 -0.89
N LEU A 414 13.81 -8.80 -1.81
CA LEU A 414 15.22 -8.45 -1.70
C LEU A 414 15.41 -7.03 -2.25
N ILE A 415 16.09 -6.20 -1.47
CA ILE A 415 16.85 -5.07 -2.00
C ILE A 415 17.88 -5.69 -2.95
N HIS A 416 17.65 -5.64 -4.27
CA HIS A 416 18.63 -6.10 -5.25
C HIS A 416 19.74 -5.04 -5.32
N ILE A 417 20.88 -5.32 -4.66
CA ILE A 417 22.07 -4.47 -4.70
C ILE A 417 22.98 -5.04 -5.78
N ASP A 418 22.89 -4.49 -6.99
CA ASP A 418 23.94 -4.70 -7.99
C ASP A 418 24.96 -3.58 -7.86
N ILE A 419 26.21 -3.99 -7.64
CA ILE A 419 27.38 -3.14 -7.71
C ILE A 419 27.97 -3.41 -9.09
N PHE A 420 27.91 -2.42 -9.99
CA PHE A 420 28.60 -2.51 -11.28
C PHE A 420 30.05 -2.09 -11.06
N PRO A 421 31.01 -3.03 -11.13
CA PRO A 421 32.37 -2.75 -10.75
C PRO A 421 33.29 -2.85 -11.96
N ASP A 422 34.20 -1.91 -12.05
CA ASP A 422 35.58 -2.32 -12.27
C ASP A 422 36.45 -1.99 -11.03
N ALA A 423 35.95 -2.33 -9.84
CA ALA A 423 36.76 -2.62 -8.64
C ALA A 423 35.94 -3.54 -7.71
N LYS A 424 36.36 -4.72 -7.24
CA LYS A 424 37.62 -5.09 -6.58
C LYS A 424 38.13 -4.04 -5.60
N LYS A 425 37.28 -3.64 -4.64
CA LYS A 425 37.67 -3.39 -3.24
C LYS A 425 36.47 -3.19 -2.34
#